data_AF-A0A9P5N5A7-F1
#
_entry.id   AF-A0A9P5N5A7-F1
#
_cell.length_a   1.000
_cell.length_b   1.000
_cell.length_c   1.000
_cell.angle_alpha   90.00
_cell.angle_beta   90.00
_cell.angle_gamma   90.00
#
_symmetry.space_group_name_H-M   'P 1'
#
loop_
_entity.id
_entity.type
_entity.pdbx_description
1 polymer ?
#
loop_
_entity_poly.entity_id
_entity_poly.type
_entity_poly.pdbx_seq_one_letter_code
_entity_poly.pdbx_strand_id
1 'polypeptide(L)'
;KASKAMGKPVTAIKATKPNSRGLVVTGTSASDLSSLPEFAHAAWSTKFLPTLYDCLGCSSNPFVINPNIVKAIQEVVDFAYPGSEYIVCANDKLCRLHEKRAFFSQEAIKIVLEFFNNNAYANNPKAIADYAQWAVRVNG
;
A
#
# COMPACT_ATOMS: atom_id res chain seq x y z
N LYS A 1 -9.54 21.10 53.39
CA LYS A 1 -9.27 21.93 52.18
C LYS A 1 -8.74 20.99 51.10
N ALA A 2 -9.58 20.61 50.14
CA ALA A 2 -9.23 19.70 49.04
C ALA A 2 -9.21 20.49 47.73
N SER A 3 -8.08 20.50 47.05
CA SER A 3 -7.86 21.23 45.79
C SER A 3 -8.44 20.42 44.62
N LYS A 4 -9.44 21.00 43.96
CA LYS A 4 -10.05 20.49 42.73
C LYS A 4 -9.28 21.07 41.54
N ALA A 5 -8.44 20.27 40.89
CA ALA A 5 -7.75 20.66 39.67
C ALA A 5 -8.74 20.66 38.49
N MET A 6 -8.99 21.84 37.92
CA MET A 6 -9.72 22.01 36.67
C MET A 6 -8.80 21.63 35.50
N GLY A 7 -9.13 20.55 34.80
CA GLY A 7 -8.56 20.26 33.47
C GLY A 7 -9.05 21.30 32.46
N LYS A 8 -8.11 21.92 31.74
CA LYS A 8 -8.40 22.88 30.67
C LYS A 8 -9.07 22.16 29.48
N PRO A 9 -10.03 22.79 28.80
CA PRO A 9 -10.68 22.21 27.63
C PRO A 9 -9.70 22.18 26.45
N VAL A 10 -9.61 21.02 25.78
CA VAL A 10 -8.86 20.84 24.54
C VAL A 10 -9.57 21.61 23.44
N THR A 11 -8.89 22.60 22.88
CA THR A 11 -9.37 23.42 21.77
C THR A 11 -9.57 22.56 20.54
N ALA A 12 -10.80 22.51 20.03
CA ALA A 12 -11.14 21.81 18.80
C ALA A 12 -10.35 22.39 17.62
N ILE A 13 -9.52 21.56 16.97
CA ILE A 13 -8.85 21.92 15.73
C ILE A 13 -9.91 21.90 14.64
N LYS A 14 -10.23 23.08 14.11
CA LYS A 14 -11.17 23.28 13.00
C LYS A 14 -10.65 22.49 11.80
N ALA A 15 -11.36 21.44 11.41
CA ALA A 15 -11.03 20.60 10.27
C ALA A 15 -10.98 21.45 9.00
N THR A 16 -9.78 21.71 8.50
CA THR A 16 -9.58 22.25 7.16
C THR A 16 -10.06 21.19 6.19
N LYS A 17 -11.10 21.53 5.41
CA LYS A 17 -11.72 20.66 4.41
C LYS A 17 -10.61 19.99 3.56
N PRO A 18 -10.47 18.65 3.57
CA PRO A 18 -9.56 18.00 2.65
C PRO A 18 -10.07 18.27 1.23
N ASN A 19 -9.21 18.93 0.45
CA ASN A 19 -9.43 19.13 -0.97
C ASN A 19 -9.67 17.75 -1.59
N SER A 20 -10.86 17.57 -2.13
CA SER A 20 -11.40 16.33 -2.69
C SER A 20 -10.70 16.00 -4.01
N ARG A 21 -9.39 15.78 -4.00
CA ARG A 21 -8.76 14.97 -5.04
C ARG A 21 -8.94 13.54 -4.61
N GLY A 22 -10.07 12.98 -5.06
CA GLY A 22 -10.52 11.65 -4.73
C GLY A 22 -9.37 10.65 -4.77
N LEU A 23 -9.29 9.85 -3.73
CA LEU A 23 -8.48 8.65 -3.70
C LEU A 23 -9.06 7.74 -4.79
N VAL A 24 -8.47 7.80 -5.99
CA VAL A 24 -8.77 6.84 -7.04
C VAL A 24 -8.24 5.52 -6.51
N VAL A 25 -9.15 4.65 -6.07
CA VAL A 25 -8.87 3.22 -6.02
C VAL A 25 -8.46 2.86 -7.43
N THR A 26 -7.14 2.77 -7.66
CA THR A 26 -6.60 2.31 -8.93
C THR A 26 -6.89 0.82 -9.00
N GLY A 27 -8.12 0.49 -9.39
CA GLY A 27 -8.34 -0.73 -10.14
C GLY A 27 -7.32 -0.75 -11.27
N THR A 28 -6.64 -1.89 -11.44
CA THR A 28 -5.70 -2.11 -12.53
C THR A 28 -6.30 -1.52 -13.79
N SER A 29 -5.70 -0.47 -14.34
CA SER A 29 -6.28 0.19 -15.50
C SER A 29 -6.41 -0.85 -16.62
N ALA A 30 -7.45 -0.80 -17.46
CA ALA A 30 -7.58 -1.76 -18.56
C ALA A 30 -6.32 -1.80 -19.46
N SER A 31 -5.60 -0.67 -19.52
CA SER A 31 -4.27 -0.51 -20.11
C SER A 31 -3.23 -1.46 -19.50
N ASP A 32 -3.17 -1.58 -18.17
CA ASP A 32 -2.16 -2.41 -17.50
C ASP A 32 -2.41 -3.92 -17.71
N LEU A 33 -3.69 -4.35 -17.77
CA LEU A 33 -4.03 -5.75 -18.06
C LEU A 33 -3.71 -6.14 -19.51
N SER A 34 -3.92 -5.24 -20.47
CA SER A 34 -3.60 -5.49 -21.89
C SER A 34 -2.12 -5.79 -22.14
N SER A 35 -1.25 -5.42 -21.19
CA SER A 35 0.19 -5.61 -21.28
C SER A 35 0.68 -6.94 -20.70
N LEU A 36 -0.19 -7.68 -20.01
CA LEU A 36 0.14 -8.97 -19.41
C LEU A 36 0.15 -10.09 -20.46
N PRO A 37 0.96 -11.14 -20.25
CA PRO A 37 0.81 -12.39 -21.00
C PRO A 37 -0.63 -12.91 -20.92
N GLU A 38 -1.16 -13.44 -22.01
CA GLU A 38 -2.56 -13.87 -22.10
C GLU A 38 -2.96 -14.87 -21.00
N PHE A 39 -2.05 -15.81 -20.68
CA PHE A 39 -2.27 -16.79 -19.61
C PHE A 39 -2.53 -16.15 -18.23
N ALA A 40 -2.01 -14.94 -18.01
CA ALA A 40 -2.09 -14.28 -16.72
C ALA A 40 -3.41 -13.54 -16.50
N HIS A 41 -4.15 -13.20 -17.56
CA HIS A 41 -5.30 -12.29 -17.47
C HIS A 41 -6.39 -12.78 -16.51
N ALA A 42 -6.74 -14.07 -16.61
CA ALA A 42 -7.86 -14.64 -15.86
C ALA A 42 -7.59 -14.76 -14.35
N ALA A 43 -6.35 -15.03 -13.95
CA ALA A 43 -5.98 -15.23 -12.54
C ALA A 43 -5.14 -14.10 -11.95
N TRP A 44 -4.93 -13.01 -12.71
CA TRP A 44 -4.11 -11.88 -12.30
C TRP A 44 -4.52 -11.31 -10.95
N SER A 45 -5.79 -10.91 -10.83
CA SER A 45 -6.30 -10.25 -9.63
C SER A 45 -6.71 -11.20 -8.52
N THR A 46 -6.99 -12.47 -8.84
CA THR A 46 -7.56 -13.44 -7.91
C THR A 46 -6.54 -14.40 -7.31
N LYS A 47 -5.42 -14.65 -8.00
CA LYS A 47 -4.34 -15.52 -7.52
C LYS A 47 -3.01 -14.80 -7.49
N PHE A 48 -2.55 -14.31 -8.64
CA PHE A 48 -1.18 -13.81 -8.76
C PHE A 48 -0.92 -12.60 -7.86
N LEU A 49 -1.77 -11.57 -7.91
CA LEU A 49 -1.58 -10.37 -7.09
C LEU A 49 -1.60 -10.68 -5.58
N PRO A 50 -2.62 -11.36 -5.02
CA PRO A 50 -2.60 -11.73 -3.60
C PRO A 50 -1.33 -12.48 -3.19
N THR A 51 -0.93 -13.52 -3.95
CA THR A 51 0.28 -14.29 -3.64
C THR A 51 1.55 -13.45 -3.74
N LEU A 52 1.63 -12.54 -4.73
CA LEU A 52 2.75 -11.61 -4.86
C LEU A 52 2.84 -10.68 -3.66
N TYR A 53 1.72 -10.12 -3.20
CA TYR A 53 1.70 -9.25 -2.02
C TYR A 53 2.02 -9.99 -0.73
N ASP A 54 1.58 -11.24 -0.57
CA ASP A 54 1.94 -12.07 0.59
C ASP A 54 3.45 -12.38 0.60
N CYS A 55 4.00 -12.72 -0.56
CA CYS A 55 5.43 -13.01 -0.74
C CYS A 55 6.29 -11.77 -0.47
N LEU A 56 5.93 -10.63 -1.06
CA LEU A 56 6.70 -9.40 -0.95
C LEU A 56 6.43 -8.66 0.35
N GLY A 57 5.23 -8.72 0.92
CA GLY A 57 4.88 -8.03 2.16
C GLY A 57 5.76 -8.41 3.35
N CYS A 58 6.40 -9.58 3.32
CA CYS A 58 7.35 -10.03 4.33
C CYS A 58 8.80 -9.56 4.08
N SER A 59 9.09 -8.92 2.94
CA SER A 59 10.43 -8.45 2.59
C SER A 59 10.75 -7.13 3.29
N SER A 60 12.00 -6.98 3.78
CA SER A 60 12.49 -5.70 4.31
C SER A 60 12.52 -4.59 3.25
N ASN A 61 12.65 -4.96 1.97
CA ASN A 61 12.73 -4.05 0.83
C ASN A 61 11.87 -4.61 -0.33
N PRO A 62 10.53 -4.59 -0.22
CA PRO A 62 9.62 -5.26 -1.16
C PRO A 62 9.57 -4.60 -2.55
N PHE A 63 10.19 -3.43 -2.67
CA PHE A 63 10.03 -2.51 -3.79
C PHE A 63 11.33 -2.27 -4.57
N VAL A 64 12.42 -2.97 -4.22
CA VAL A 64 13.71 -2.86 -4.91
C VAL A 64 13.87 -4.04 -5.86
N ILE A 65 14.02 -3.75 -7.17
CA ILE A 65 14.35 -4.79 -8.13
C ILE A 65 15.79 -5.23 -7.94
N ASN A 66 15.95 -6.48 -7.53
CA ASN A 66 17.22 -7.17 -7.44
C ASN A 66 17.01 -8.61 -7.96
N PRO A 67 18.08 -9.38 -8.20
CA PRO A 67 17.94 -10.76 -8.67
C PRO A 67 17.05 -11.63 -7.78
N ASN A 68 16.97 -11.33 -6.47
CA ASN A 68 16.11 -12.04 -5.54
C ASN A 68 14.62 -11.75 -5.81
N ILE A 69 14.25 -10.54 -6.23
CA ILE A 69 12.85 -10.23 -6.57
C ILE A 69 12.42 -10.93 -7.85
N VAL A 70 13.30 -11.02 -8.85
CA VAL A 70 12.99 -11.73 -10.10
C VAL A 70 12.71 -13.20 -9.81
N LYS A 71 13.54 -13.80 -8.95
CA LYS A 71 13.32 -15.16 -8.46
C LYS A 71 12.00 -15.31 -7.70
N ALA A 72 11.70 -14.38 -6.78
CA ALA A 72 10.45 -14.41 -6.03
C ALA A 72 9.22 -14.27 -6.94
N ILE A 73 9.28 -13.38 -7.95
CA ILE A 73 8.20 -13.24 -8.95
C ILE A 73 8.07 -14.53 -9.77
N GLN A 74 9.18 -15.18 -10.14
CA GLN A 74 9.12 -16.49 -10.81
C GLN A 74 8.43 -17.53 -9.95
N GLU A 75 8.78 -17.65 -8.66
CA GLU A 75 8.13 -18.58 -7.74
C GLU A 75 6.62 -18.32 -7.64
N VAL A 76 6.20 -17.04 -7.67
CA VAL A 76 4.78 -16.67 -7.69
C VAL A 76 4.11 -17.02 -9.04
N VAL A 77 4.81 -16.85 -10.17
CA VAL A 77 4.30 -17.28 -11.49
C VAL A 77 4.08 -18.79 -11.51
N ASP A 78 5.07 -19.56 -11.07
CA ASP A 78 5.01 -21.03 -11.05
C ASP A 78 3.88 -21.54 -10.15
N PHE A 79 3.65 -20.86 -9.03
CA PHE A 79 2.56 -21.16 -8.11
C PHE A 79 1.18 -20.78 -8.68
N ALA A 80 1.03 -19.56 -9.21
CA ALA A 80 -0.26 -19.05 -9.67
C ALA A 80 -0.69 -19.67 -11.01
N TYR A 81 0.27 -20.07 -11.84
CA TYR A 81 0.08 -20.58 -13.20
C TYR A 81 0.88 -21.87 -13.42
N PRO A 82 0.49 -22.98 -12.75
CA PRO A 82 1.19 -24.24 -12.88
C PRO A 82 1.19 -24.71 -14.35
N GLY A 83 2.36 -25.10 -14.86
CA GLY A 83 2.55 -25.53 -16.25
C GLY A 83 2.80 -24.40 -17.25
N SER A 84 2.90 -23.15 -16.78
CA SER A 84 3.40 -22.06 -17.61
C SER A 84 4.89 -22.26 -17.91
N GLU A 85 5.28 -22.09 -19.17
CA GLU A 85 6.71 -22.03 -19.59
C GLU A 85 7.28 -20.61 -19.46
N TYR A 86 6.55 -19.70 -18.81
CA TYR A 86 6.94 -18.31 -18.70
C TYR A 86 8.16 -18.13 -17.77
N ILE A 87 9.22 -17.53 -18.31
CA ILE A 87 10.44 -17.19 -17.59
C ILE A 87 10.46 -15.69 -17.33
N VAL A 88 10.41 -15.30 -16.06
CA VAL A 88 10.48 -13.92 -15.60
C VAL A 88 11.89 -13.37 -15.81
N CYS A 89 11.98 -12.29 -16.58
CA CYS A 89 13.20 -11.51 -16.76
C CYS A 89 13.08 -10.14 -16.06
N ALA A 90 14.20 -9.56 -15.63
CA ALA A 90 14.20 -8.27 -14.90
C ALA A 90 13.52 -7.12 -15.68
N ASN A 91 13.63 -7.13 -17.01
CA ASN A 91 13.04 -6.11 -17.88
C ASN A 91 11.64 -6.45 -18.39
N ASP A 92 11.04 -7.54 -17.88
CA ASP A 92 9.70 -7.94 -18.29
C ASP A 92 8.64 -6.96 -17.85
N LYS A 93 7.53 -6.98 -18.58
CA LYS A 93 6.35 -6.16 -18.26
C LYS A 93 5.81 -6.46 -16.87
N LEU A 94 5.89 -7.72 -16.40
CA LEU A 94 5.52 -8.11 -15.04
C LEU A 94 6.37 -7.39 -13.98
N CYS A 95 7.69 -7.40 -14.17
CA CYS A 95 8.62 -6.69 -13.30
C CYS A 95 8.35 -5.17 -13.33
N ARG A 96 8.17 -4.57 -14.52
CA ARG A 96 7.87 -3.13 -14.66
C ARG A 96 6.53 -2.72 -14.05
N LEU A 97 5.52 -3.58 -14.13
CA LEU A 97 4.22 -3.32 -13.49
C LEU A 97 4.35 -3.35 -11.96
N HIS A 98 5.19 -4.25 -11.44
CA HIS A 98 5.58 -4.25 -10.05
C HIS A 98 6.32 -2.96 -9.67
N GLU A 99 7.33 -2.53 -10.44
CA GLU A 99 8.05 -1.26 -10.17
C GLU A 99 7.12 -0.06 -10.05
N LYS A 100 6.16 0.07 -10.98
CA LYS A 100 5.18 1.16 -10.92
C LYS A 100 4.35 1.10 -9.65
N ARG A 101 3.82 -0.07 -9.30
CA ARG A 101 3.01 -0.26 -8.08
C ARG A 101 3.84 -0.02 -6.82
N ALA A 102 5.08 -0.48 -6.82
CA ALA A 102 6.05 -0.29 -5.78
C ALA A 102 6.34 1.20 -5.55
N PHE A 103 6.57 1.96 -6.62
CA PHE A 103 6.76 3.40 -6.59
C PHE A 103 5.57 4.13 -5.95
N PHE A 104 4.35 3.85 -6.40
CA PHE A 104 3.15 4.46 -5.81
C PHE A 104 2.99 4.10 -4.34
N SER A 105 3.31 2.87 -3.96
CA SER A 105 3.23 2.41 -2.57
C SER A 105 4.24 3.14 -1.68
N GLN A 106 5.48 3.34 -2.16
CA GLN A 106 6.49 4.11 -1.45
C GLN A 106 6.08 5.56 -1.23
N GLU A 107 5.55 6.22 -2.27
CA GLU A 107 5.06 7.60 -2.14
C GLU A 107 3.86 7.70 -1.19
N ALA A 108 2.95 6.74 -1.22
CA ALA A 108 1.83 6.69 -0.28
C ALA A 108 2.31 6.53 1.17
N ILE A 109 3.25 5.62 1.42
CA ILE A 109 3.87 5.42 2.75
C ILE A 109 4.52 6.72 3.22
N LYS A 110 5.27 7.40 2.34
CA LYS A 110 5.93 8.67 2.66
C LYS A 110 4.93 9.75 3.09
N ILE A 111 3.82 9.91 2.35
CA ILE A 111 2.76 10.87 2.69
C ILE A 111 2.14 10.54 4.05
N VAL A 112 1.87 9.27 4.32
CA VAL A 112 1.30 8.82 5.60
C VAL A 112 2.27 9.07 6.76
N LEU A 113 3.56 8.77 6.57
CA LEU A 113 4.59 9.05 7.57
C LEU A 113 4.72 10.55 7.84
N GLU A 114 4.72 11.37 6.80
CA GLU A 114 4.76 12.83 6.93
C GLU A 114 3.55 13.37 7.71
N PHE A 115 2.35 12.85 7.44
CA PHE A 115 1.14 13.21 8.17
C PHE A 115 1.26 12.92 9.68
N PHE A 116 1.74 11.73 10.05
CA PHE A 116 1.90 11.35 11.46
C PHE A 116 3.14 11.93 12.15
N ASN A 117 4.10 12.45 11.38
CA ASN A 117 5.24 13.20 11.92
C ASN A 117 4.90 14.66 12.29
N ASN A 118 3.68 15.13 12.01
CA ASN A 118 3.24 16.46 12.43
C ASN A 118 3.07 16.54 13.96
N ASN A 119 3.28 17.72 14.56
CA ASN A 119 3.29 17.98 16.01
C ASN A 119 2.07 17.44 16.78
N ALA A 120 0.91 17.29 16.13
CA ALA A 120 -0.30 16.76 16.76
C ALA A 120 -0.24 15.23 17.02
N TYR A 121 0.56 14.49 16.24
CA TYR A 121 0.66 13.03 16.25
C TYR A 121 2.05 12.51 16.59
N ALA A 122 3.09 13.30 16.33
CA ALA A 122 4.48 12.93 16.56
C ALA A 122 4.71 12.47 18.01
N ASN A 123 5.29 11.28 18.17
CA ASN A 123 5.53 10.65 19.47
C ASN A 123 4.29 10.48 20.37
N ASN A 124 3.08 10.55 19.80
CA ASN A 124 1.83 10.43 20.53
C ASN A 124 1.02 9.21 20.03
N PRO A 125 1.34 7.99 20.51
CA PRO A 125 0.68 6.77 20.05
C PRO A 125 -0.83 6.76 20.31
N LYS A 126 -1.28 7.47 21.36
CA LYS A 126 -2.71 7.60 21.66
C LYS A 126 -3.44 8.40 20.58
N ALA A 127 -2.89 9.53 20.15
CA ALA A 127 -3.49 10.35 19.09
C ALA A 127 -3.54 9.60 17.74
N ILE A 128 -2.52 8.79 17.45
CA ILE A 128 -2.50 7.92 16.26
C ILE A 128 -3.60 6.87 16.36
N ALA A 129 -3.76 6.21 17.52
CA ALA A 129 -4.81 5.22 17.74
C ALA A 129 -6.22 5.82 17.62
N ASP A 130 -6.44 7.01 18.20
CA ASP A 130 -7.71 7.73 18.11
C ASP A 130 -8.05 8.10 16.65
N TYR A 131 -7.04 8.54 15.88
CA TYR A 131 -7.20 8.79 14.44
C TYR A 131 -7.54 7.52 13.68
N ALA A 132 -6.83 6.41 13.93
CA ALA A 132 -7.10 5.13 13.28
C ALA A 132 -8.53 4.63 13.57
N GLN A 133 -9.00 4.77 14.81
CA GLN A 133 -10.37 4.45 15.19
C GLN A 133 -11.43 5.36 14.53
N TRP A 134 -11.08 6.61 14.24
CA TRP A 134 -11.95 7.52 13.50
C TRP A 134 -12.00 7.15 12.01
N ALA A 135 -10.83 6.90 11.39
CA ALA A 135 -10.69 6.61 9.97
C ALA A 135 -11.39 5.32 9.50
N VAL A 136 -11.59 4.33 10.41
CA VAL A 136 -12.32 3.09 10.09
C VAL A 136 -13.85 3.24 10.13
N ARG A 137 -14.38 4.40 10.51
CA ARG A 137 -15.83 4.66 10.55
C ARG A 137 -16.34 4.96 9.13
N VAL A 138 -17.62 4.71 8.88
CA VAL A 138 -18.28 4.96 7.58
C VAL A 138 -18.15 6.42 7.10
N ASN A 139 -17.92 7.36 8.02
CA ASN A 139 -17.74 8.80 7.74
C ASN A 139 -16.36 9.33 8.15
N GLY A 140 -15.38 8.44 8.33
CA GLY A 140 -13.98 8.78 8.58
C GLY A 140 -13.22 9.11 7.30
#